data_AF-A0A6N9VIF3-F1
#
_entry.id   AF-A0A6N9VIF3-F1
#
_cell.length_a   1.000
_cell.length_b   1.000
_cell.length_c   1.000
_cell.angle_alpha   90.00
_cell.angle_beta   90.00
_cell.angle_gamma   90.00
#
_symmetry.space_group_name_H-M   'P 1'
#
loop_
_entity.id
_entity.type
_entity.pdbx_description
1 polymer ?
#
loop_
_entity_poly.entity_id
_entity_poly.type
_entity_poly.pdbx_seq_one_letter_code
_entity_poly.pdbx_strand_id
1 'polypeptide(L)'
;LSAWADRVAKEAGAPGYHFLCELKIDGLAVNLTYEHGRLTRAATRGDGRVGEDITPNVRTISDIPERLHGDDVPALVEIRGEV
;
A
#
# COMPACT_ATOMS: atom_id res chain seq x y z
N LEU A 1 -4.58 -5.10 22.94
CA LEU A 1 -5.47 -4.87 21.77
C LEU A 1 -6.82 -4.29 22.17
N SER A 2 -7.53 -4.85 23.17
CA SER A 2 -8.86 -4.36 23.60
C SER A 2 -8.90 -2.86 23.93
N ALA A 3 -7.95 -2.36 24.72
CA ALA A 3 -7.88 -0.93 25.04
C ALA A 3 -7.69 0.00 23.82
N TRP A 4 -7.06 -0.48 22.74
CA TRP A 4 -6.98 0.26 21.48
C TRP A 4 -8.31 0.19 20.72
N ALA A 5 -8.92 -1.00 20.65
CA ALA A 5 -10.21 -1.19 19.99
C ALA A 5 -11.32 -0.33 20.65
N ASP A 6 -11.34 -0.22 21.97
CA ASP A 6 -12.29 0.61 22.71
C ASP A 6 -12.16 2.10 22.35
N ARG A 7 -10.92 2.58 22.13
CA ARG A 7 -10.66 3.96 21.69
C ARG A 7 -11.16 4.18 20.27
N VAL A 8 -10.85 3.27 19.34
CA VAL A 8 -11.33 3.33 17.95
C VAL A 8 -12.86 3.35 17.91
N ALA A 9 -13.52 2.50 18.71
CA ALA A 9 -14.97 2.43 18.80
C ALA A 9 -15.59 3.77 19.24
N LYS A 10 -14.95 4.44 20.21
CA LYS A 10 -15.38 5.76 20.69
C LYS A 10 -15.19 6.85 19.63
N GLU A 11 -14.08 6.83 18.91
CA GLU A 11 -13.73 7.84 17.90
C GLU A 11 -14.55 7.69 16.60
N ALA A 12 -14.90 6.46 16.22
CA ALA A 12 -15.68 6.17 15.02
C ALA A 12 -17.12 6.73 15.07
N GLY A 13 -17.64 7.05 16.27
CA GLY A 13 -18.86 7.86 16.45
C GLY A 13 -20.19 7.22 16.02
N ALA A 14 -20.18 6.04 15.40
CA ALA A 14 -21.39 5.33 14.97
C ALA A 14 -21.27 3.80 15.16
N PRO A 15 -22.38 3.11 15.51
CA PRO A 15 -22.42 1.66 15.52
C PRO A 15 -22.28 1.09 14.10
N GLY A 16 -21.73 -0.12 13.99
CA GLY A 16 -21.63 -0.85 12.71
C GLY A 16 -20.27 -0.78 12.00
N TYR A 17 -19.17 -0.54 12.72
CA TYR A 17 -17.84 -0.62 12.13
C TYR A 17 -17.35 -2.09 12.07
N HIS A 18 -16.46 -2.36 11.10
CA HIS A 18 -15.81 -3.64 10.93
C HIS A 18 -14.29 -3.45 10.89
N PHE A 19 -13.55 -4.43 11.41
CA PHE A 19 -12.10 -4.49 11.23
C PHE A 19 -11.79 -5.32 9.99
N LEU A 20 -10.98 -4.76 9.10
CA LEU A 20 -10.26 -5.54 8.09
C LEU A 20 -9.00 -6.11 8.76
N CYS A 21 -8.94 -7.43 8.86
CA CYS A 21 -7.80 -8.13 9.43
C CYS A 21 -7.04 -8.83 8.30
N GLU A 22 -5.82 -8.36 8.05
CA GLU A 22 -4.93 -8.92 7.03
C GLU A 22 -3.78 -9.69 7.71
N LEU A 23 -3.17 -10.62 6.96
CA LEU A 23 -1.96 -11.29 7.41
C LEU A 23 -0.84 -10.26 7.50
N LYS A 24 -0.11 -10.29 8.61
CA LYS A 24 1.15 -9.55 8.69
C LYS A 24 2.21 -10.34 7.94
N ILE A 25 2.52 -9.91 6.73
CA ILE A 25 3.66 -10.42 5.97
C ILE A 25 4.96 -10.01 6.72
N ASP A 26 6.02 -10.79 6.55
CA ASP A 26 7.32 -10.52 7.14
C ASP A 26 8.33 -10.32 6.01
N GLY A 27 8.32 -9.11 5.47
CA GLY A 27 9.10 -8.70 4.32
C GLY A 27 9.54 -7.24 4.43
N LEU A 28 9.65 -6.57 3.29
CA LEU A 28 10.00 -5.17 3.21
C LEU A 28 8.82 -4.34 2.68
N ALA A 29 8.44 -3.31 3.42
CA ALA A 29 7.42 -2.38 2.96
C ALA A 29 7.92 -1.55 1.76
N VAL A 30 7.10 -1.49 0.71
CA VAL A 30 7.39 -0.77 -0.55
C VAL A 30 6.20 0.07 -0.99
N ASN A 31 6.50 1.10 -1.77
CA ASN A 31 5.53 1.99 -2.40
C ASN A 31 5.72 1.94 -3.92
N LEU A 32 4.64 1.69 -4.67
CA LEU A 32 4.61 1.64 -6.13
C LEU A 32 3.79 2.81 -6.64
N THR A 33 4.43 3.72 -7.38
CA THR A 33 3.74 4.85 -8.02
C THR A 33 3.38 4.50 -9.46
N TYR A 34 2.10 4.58 -9.76
CA TYR A 34 1.56 4.45 -11.10
C TYR A 34 1.01 5.80 -11.58
N GLU A 35 1.44 6.23 -12.77
CA GLU A 35 0.89 7.39 -13.47
C GLU A 35 0.20 6.93 -14.75
N HIS A 36 -1.06 7.33 -14.91
CA HIS A 36 -1.94 6.87 -15.98
C HIS A 36 -1.90 5.35 -16.15
N GLY A 37 -1.91 4.65 -15.02
CA GLY A 37 -1.84 3.20 -14.93
C GLY A 37 -0.49 2.58 -15.25
N ARG A 38 0.60 3.31 -15.49
CA ARG A 38 1.94 2.74 -15.73
C ARG A 38 2.85 2.89 -14.52
N LEU A 39 3.59 1.84 -14.18
CA LEU A 39 4.57 1.91 -13.09
C LEU A 39 5.70 2.87 -13.46
N THR A 40 5.76 4.03 -12.78
CA THR A 40 6.79 5.06 -13.00
C THR A 40 7.90 5.02 -11.97
N ARG A 41 7.60 4.62 -10.73
CA ARG A 41 8.57 4.54 -9.64
C ARG A 41 8.19 3.47 -8.62
N ALA A 42 9.19 2.83 -8.03
CA ALA A 42 9.04 2.09 -6.80
C ALA A 42 10.08 2.53 -5.76
N ALA A 43 9.69 2.60 -4.49
CA ALA A 43 10.57 2.98 -3.40
C ALA A 43 10.40 2.08 -2.17
N THR A 44 11.46 1.91 -1.40
CA THR A 44 11.35 1.34 -0.04
C THR A 44 10.57 2.30 0.87
N ARG A 45 9.97 1.78 1.95
CA ARG A 45 9.32 2.63 2.96
C ARG A 45 10.30 3.57 3.66
N GLY A 46 11.54 3.10 3.88
CA GLY A 46 12.55 3.78 4.70
C GLY A 46 12.01 4.23 6.07
N ASP A 47 12.21 5.50 6.41
CA ASP A 47 11.74 6.12 7.65
C ASP A 47 10.27 6.60 7.61
N GLY A 48 9.56 6.30 6.51
CA GLY A 48 8.19 6.74 6.25
C GLY A 48 8.08 8.13 5.61
N ARG A 49 9.20 8.84 5.43
CA ARG A 49 9.30 10.11 4.70
C ARG A 49 10.24 10.00 3.51
N VAL A 50 11.37 9.33 3.67
CA VAL A 50 12.40 9.11 2.65
C VAL A 50 12.70 7.63 2.55
N GLY A 51 12.71 7.13 1.32
CA GLY A 51 13.08 5.77 0.95
C GLY A 51 14.04 5.76 -0.25
N GLU A 52 14.45 4.57 -0.64
CA GLU A 52 15.39 4.35 -1.74
C GLU A 52 14.64 3.96 -3.01
N ASP A 53 15.10 4.44 -4.18
CA ASP A 53 14.54 4.05 -5.47
C ASP A 53 14.95 2.60 -5.79
N ILE A 54 13.95 1.72 -5.84
CA ILE A 54 14.09 0.30 -6.14
C ILE A 54 13.31 -0.09 -7.40
N THR A 55 13.00 0.87 -8.27
CA THR A 55 12.23 0.65 -9.49
C THR A 55 12.80 -0.48 -10.36
N PRO A 56 14.13 -0.57 -10.61
CA PRO A 56 14.69 -1.66 -11.40
C PRO A 56 14.48 -3.03 -10.75
N ASN A 57 14.58 -3.11 -9.42
CA ASN A 57 14.39 -4.34 -8.65
C ASN A 57 12.92 -4.77 -8.66
N VAL A 58 12.00 -3.83 -8.46
CA VAL A 58 10.56 -4.14 -8.45
C VAL A 58 10.08 -4.65 -9.80
N ARG A 59 10.62 -4.12 -10.91
CA ARG A 59 10.30 -4.60 -12.27
C ARG A 59 10.71 -6.05 -12.53
N THR A 60 11.54 -6.66 -11.69
CA THR A 60 11.88 -8.09 -11.82
C THR A 60 10.87 -9.01 -11.15
N ILE A 61 9.93 -8.47 -10.35
CA ILE A 61 8.90 -9.24 -9.64
C ILE A 61 7.73 -9.49 -10.59
N SER A 62 7.50 -10.75 -10.96
CA SER A 62 6.50 -11.14 -11.98
C SER A 62 5.07 -10.73 -11.65
N ASP A 63 4.74 -10.70 -10.37
CA ASP A 63 3.37 -10.47 -9.90
C ASP A 63 3.04 -8.97 -9.81
N ILE A 64 4.04 -8.10 -9.95
CA ILE A 64 3.86 -6.66 -10.00
C ILE A 64 3.70 -6.23 -11.46
N PRO A 65 2.51 -5.76 -11.89
CA PRO A 65 2.29 -5.43 -13.28
C PRO A 65 2.93 -4.09 -13.64
N GLU A 66 3.54 -4.01 -14.83
CA GLU A 66 4.00 -2.75 -15.43
C GLU A 66 2.84 -1.79 -15.75
N ARG A 67 1.62 -2.32 -15.93
CA ARG A 67 0.40 -1.55 -16.13
C ARG A 67 -0.78 -2.07 -15.33
N LEU A 68 -1.52 -1.17 -14.69
CA LEU A 68 -2.80 -1.46 -14.08
C LEU A 68 -3.87 -1.69 -15.16
N HIS A 69 -4.81 -2.56 -14.85
CA HIS A 69 -5.95 -2.89 -15.69
C HIS A 69 -7.25 -2.64 -14.92
N GLY A 70 -8.25 -2.10 -15.59
CA GLY A 70 -9.56 -1.79 -15.01
C GLY A 70 -10.20 -0.59 -15.70
N ASP A 71 -11.49 -0.40 -15.47
CA ASP A 71 -12.26 0.68 -16.09
C ASP A 71 -12.02 2.05 -15.43
N ASP A 72 -11.55 2.06 -14.18
CA ASP A 72 -11.35 3.28 -13.39
C ASP A 72 -9.95 3.30 -12.75
N VAL A 73 -8.91 3.37 -13.58
CA VAL A 73 -7.53 3.53 -13.13
C VAL A 73 -7.24 5.01 -12.89
N PRO A 74 -6.87 5.43 -11.66
CA PRO A 74 -6.56 6.82 -11.38
C PRO A 74 -5.40 7.36 -12.23
N ALA A 75 -5.42 8.67 -12.52
CA ALA A 75 -4.32 9.34 -13.21
C ALA A 75 -2.99 9.27 -12.43
N LEU A 76 -3.06 9.22 -11.10
CA LEU A 76 -1.93 9.01 -10.21
C LEU A 76 -2.41 8.16 -9.03
N VAL A 77 -1.72 7.06 -8.75
CA VAL A 77 -1.98 6.22 -7.57
C VAL A 77 -0.67 5.70 -7.00
N GLU A 78 -0.57 5.70 -5.67
CA GLU A 78 0.50 5.03 -4.93
C GLU A 78 -0.08 3.78 -4.25
N ILE A 79 0.40 2.61 -4.64
CA ILE A 79 0.03 1.33 -4.04
C ILE A 79 1.11 0.97 -3.02
N ARG A 80 0.70 0.67 -1.78
CA ARG A 80 1.60 0.29 -0.69
C ARG A 80 1.41 -1.18 -0.38
N GLY A 81 2.51 -1.89 -0.19
CA GLY A 81 2.49 -3.31 0.08
C GLY A 81 3.78 -3.78 0.74
N GLU A 82 3.91 -5.09 0.83
CA GLU A 82 5.07 -5.78 1.40
C GLU A 82 5.57 -6.79 0.37
N VAL A 83 6.89 -6.81 0.18
CA VAL A 83 7.59 -7.77 -0.69
C VAL A 83 8.42 -8.74 0.13
#